data_AF-A0A3D5HJ24-F1
#
_entry.id   AF-A0A3D5HJ24-F1
#
_cell.length_a   1.000
_cell.length_b   1.000
_cell.length_c   1.000
_cell.angle_alpha   90.00
_cell.angle_beta   90.00
_cell.angle_gamma   90.00
#
_symmetry.space_group_name_H-M   'P 1'
#
loop_
_entity.id
_entity.type
_entity.pdbx_description
1 polymer ?
#
loop_
_entity_poly.entity_id
_entity_poly.type
_entity_poly.pdbx_seq_one_letter_code
_entity_poly.pdbx_strand_id
1 'polypeptide(L)'
;ENFTPLCHRAGEILMERCLVSGETQDVCEDRAEYARFAAVNMITAGHLSIGASEPSDWLDTGQCIDCFRPSFNHRPGTSIQYGLAISNFDDPENPTRFNWGFISASDNHRARPGTGYKPAQRLRTTEMARIESDYLIDMMRQTNEEYAEAVLETLEDRRDDLSFNMLEVERQGSYWTTGGLAAVHTPSRDRKTVFNAMENRQVYATSGPRILLWFDMKTNNETIRMGGTTSTDANPTFSVKAVGDFDQLPGCPTHVVDNLGAERVQKLCGGECYNPSDERLPITRIEIIRIKPQISPDESVGDLIEDPWLVHQCDTSSEGCQFSFTDEDFVKDGRDTTYYARAIQSPTQVINADPLRCEYDEAGQCVKVNLCYGDYRQDPNDPCDDPSEERAWSSPIYVNIE
;
A
#
# COMPACT_ATOMS: atom_id res chain seq x y z
N GLU A 1 -9.52 -2.57 -17.64
CA GLU A 1 -10.94 -2.23 -17.49
C GLU A 1 -11.25 -1.54 -16.16
N ASN A 2 -10.52 -1.84 -15.07
CA ASN A 2 -10.72 -1.24 -13.73
C ASN A 2 -9.71 -0.13 -13.35
N PHE A 3 -9.21 0.64 -14.31
CA PHE A 3 -8.24 1.71 -14.04
C PHE A 3 -8.54 2.92 -14.92
N THR A 4 -8.79 4.06 -14.29
CA THR A 4 -9.00 5.34 -14.98
C THR A 4 -7.72 6.16 -14.91
N PRO A 5 -7.01 6.39 -16.04
CA PRO A 5 -5.86 7.27 -16.05
C PRO A 5 -6.27 8.71 -15.75
N LEU A 6 -5.42 9.44 -15.03
CA LEU A 6 -5.66 10.85 -14.69
C LEU A 6 -5.97 11.71 -15.94
N CYS A 7 -5.23 11.49 -17.04
CA CYS A 7 -5.46 12.24 -18.28
C CYS A 7 -6.85 12.00 -18.88
N HIS A 8 -7.40 10.79 -18.74
CA HIS A 8 -8.74 10.49 -19.22
C HIS A 8 -9.78 11.32 -18.47
N ARG A 9 -9.68 11.35 -17.13
CA ARG A 9 -10.56 12.15 -16.28
C ARG A 9 -10.40 13.64 -16.51
N ALA A 10 -9.19 14.14 -16.79
CA ALA A 10 -9.01 15.54 -17.17
C ALA A 10 -9.88 15.92 -18.38
N GLY A 11 -9.95 15.03 -19.38
CA GLY A 11 -10.83 15.19 -20.54
C GLY A 11 -12.32 15.17 -20.18
N GLU A 12 -12.73 14.27 -19.28
CA GLU A 12 -14.12 14.20 -18.80
C GLU A 12 -14.54 15.46 -18.02
N ILE A 13 -13.70 15.92 -17.09
CA ILE A 13 -13.93 17.16 -16.34
C ILE A 13 -14.10 18.32 -17.32
N LEU A 14 -13.20 18.44 -18.31
CA LEU A 14 -13.27 19.54 -19.26
C LEU A 14 -14.50 19.46 -20.18
N MET A 15 -14.86 18.26 -20.62
CA MET A 15 -16.08 18.01 -21.38
C MET A 15 -17.32 18.47 -20.59
N GLU A 16 -17.47 18.01 -19.35
CA GLU A 16 -18.59 18.34 -18.47
C GLU A 16 -18.71 19.86 -18.27
N ARG A 17 -17.59 20.54 -17.98
CA ARG A 17 -17.55 21.99 -17.75
C ARG A 17 -17.83 22.81 -19.02
N CYS A 18 -17.31 22.38 -20.16
CA CYS A 18 -17.55 23.02 -21.45
C CYS A 18 -19.03 22.95 -21.85
N LEU A 19 -19.67 21.79 -21.70
CA LEU A 19 -21.09 21.61 -21.99
C LEU A 19 -21.99 22.47 -21.07
N VAL A 20 -21.65 22.55 -19.77
CA VAL A 20 -22.35 23.44 -18.82
C VAL A 20 -22.22 24.92 -19.20
N SER A 21 -21.11 25.29 -19.85
CA SER A 21 -20.87 26.66 -20.32
C SER A 21 -21.65 27.01 -21.60
N GLY A 22 -22.36 26.04 -22.19
CA GLY A 22 -23.24 26.26 -23.35
C GLY A 22 -22.57 26.13 -24.72
N GLU A 23 -21.34 25.59 -24.76
CA GLU A 23 -20.62 25.31 -26.00
C GLU A 23 -21.17 24.08 -26.73
N THR A 24 -20.79 23.91 -28.00
CA THR A 24 -21.24 22.76 -28.80
C THR A 24 -20.45 21.49 -28.45
N GLN A 25 -21.06 20.32 -28.72
CA GLN A 25 -20.43 19.01 -28.54
C GLN A 25 -19.03 18.96 -29.20
N ASP A 26 -18.93 19.33 -30.48
CA ASP A 26 -17.66 19.29 -31.23
C ASP A 26 -16.56 20.14 -30.56
N VAL A 27 -16.91 21.35 -30.08
CA VAL A 27 -15.95 22.23 -29.37
C VAL A 27 -15.51 21.59 -28.05
N CYS A 28 -16.44 20.97 -27.33
CA CYS A 28 -16.12 20.31 -26.06
C CYS A 28 -15.31 19.02 -26.25
N GLU A 29 -15.50 18.30 -27.36
CA GLU A 29 -14.68 17.16 -27.75
C GLU A 29 -13.23 17.57 -28.02
N ASP A 30 -13.03 18.64 -28.81
CA ASP A 30 -11.70 19.20 -29.10
C ASP A 30 -10.99 19.65 -27.82
N ARG A 31 -11.71 20.33 -26.92
CA ARG A 31 -11.18 20.74 -25.61
C ARG A 31 -10.81 19.53 -24.76
N ALA A 32 -11.70 18.55 -24.65
CA ALA A 32 -11.43 17.33 -23.87
C ALA A 32 -10.22 16.55 -24.41
N GLU A 33 -10.01 16.51 -25.73
CA GLU A 33 -8.80 15.95 -26.33
C GLU A 33 -7.55 16.74 -25.91
N TYR A 34 -7.61 18.07 -25.97
CA TYR A 34 -6.50 18.91 -25.52
C TYR A 34 -6.21 18.75 -24.01
N ALA A 35 -7.21 18.61 -23.15
CA ALA A 35 -7.03 18.33 -21.73
C ALA A 35 -6.29 17.01 -21.47
N ARG A 36 -6.65 15.95 -22.21
CA ARG A 36 -5.94 14.66 -22.12
C ARG A 36 -4.48 14.82 -22.52
N PHE A 37 -4.24 15.55 -23.62
CA PHE A 37 -2.89 15.86 -24.10
C PHE A 37 -2.09 16.69 -23.07
N ALA A 38 -2.66 17.74 -22.50
CA ALA A 38 -2.00 18.56 -21.51
C ALA A 38 -1.66 17.75 -20.24
N ALA A 39 -2.65 17.05 -19.67
CA ALA A 39 -2.48 16.26 -18.46
C ALA A 39 -1.38 15.20 -18.57
N VAL A 40 -1.32 14.47 -19.69
CA VAL A 40 -0.28 13.43 -19.88
C VAL A 40 1.12 14.04 -20.02
N ASN A 41 1.25 15.21 -20.66
CA ASN A 41 2.54 15.88 -20.85
C ASN A 41 3.03 16.63 -19.59
N MET A 42 2.15 16.87 -18.62
CA MET A 42 2.49 17.46 -17.32
C MET A 42 2.96 16.41 -16.28
N ILE A 43 2.94 15.13 -16.63
CA ILE A 43 3.50 14.00 -15.85
C ILE A 43 2.94 13.95 -14.41
N THR A 44 3.71 14.37 -13.41
CA THR A 44 3.30 14.34 -11.99
C THR A 44 2.32 15.44 -11.65
N ALA A 45 2.32 16.53 -12.42
CA ALA A 45 1.47 17.70 -12.22
C ALA A 45 0.23 17.68 -13.12
N GLY A 46 -0.17 16.52 -13.64
CA GLY A 46 -1.27 16.40 -14.59
C GLY A 46 -2.60 16.93 -14.06
N HIS A 47 -2.83 16.89 -12.75
CA HIS A 47 -4.02 17.48 -12.10
C HIS A 47 -4.10 19.00 -12.24
N LEU A 48 -2.96 19.67 -12.47
CA LEU A 48 -2.89 21.11 -12.67
C LEU A 48 -3.22 21.52 -14.10
N SER A 49 -3.46 20.58 -15.03
CA SER A 49 -3.87 20.94 -16.39
C SER A 49 -5.28 21.52 -16.43
N ILE A 50 -6.10 21.25 -15.41
CA ILE A 50 -7.46 21.76 -15.26
C ILE A 50 -7.52 22.64 -14.01
N GLY A 51 -7.53 23.95 -14.25
CA GLY A 51 -7.67 24.96 -13.20
C GLY A 51 -9.02 24.88 -12.48
N ALA A 52 -9.06 25.44 -11.27
CA ALA A 52 -10.25 25.44 -10.41
C ALA A 52 -10.88 24.05 -10.20
N SER A 53 -10.11 22.97 -10.34
CA SER A 53 -10.57 21.62 -9.98
C SER A 53 -10.60 21.42 -8.47
N GLU A 54 -11.62 20.72 -7.99
CA GLU A 54 -11.65 20.21 -6.62
C GLU A 54 -10.92 18.87 -6.58
N PRO A 55 -10.26 18.51 -5.47
CA PRO A 55 -9.69 17.18 -5.28
C PRO A 55 -10.69 16.03 -5.52
N SER A 56 -11.98 16.27 -5.25
CA SER A 56 -13.06 15.32 -5.50
C SER A 56 -13.42 15.12 -6.97
N ASP A 57 -13.14 16.11 -7.83
CA ASP A 57 -13.42 16.02 -9.27
C ASP A 57 -12.62 14.88 -9.92
N TRP A 58 -11.48 14.53 -9.34
CA TRP A 58 -10.55 13.51 -9.83
C TRP A 58 -10.91 12.07 -9.44
N LEU A 59 -11.95 11.88 -8.63
CA LEU A 59 -12.50 10.55 -8.26
C LEU A 59 -11.38 9.55 -7.88
N ASP A 60 -11.46 8.32 -8.41
CA ASP A 60 -10.52 7.22 -8.20
C ASP A 60 -9.39 7.14 -9.24
N THR A 61 -9.15 8.23 -9.97
CA THR A 61 -8.14 8.23 -11.03
C THR A 61 -6.73 7.97 -10.51
N GLY A 62 -5.99 7.18 -11.29
CA GLY A 62 -4.62 6.80 -10.97
C GLY A 62 -4.52 5.81 -9.81
N GLN A 63 -5.62 5.30 -9.26
CA GLN A 63 -5.60 4.46 -8.07
C GLN A 63 -5.81 2.98 -8.40
N CYS A 64 -5.27 2.11 -7.55
CA CYS A 64 -5.59 0.69 -7.57
C CYS A 64 -6.81 0.47 -6.67
N ILE A 65 -7.96 0.16 -7.28
CA ILE A 65 -9.26 0.11 -6.58
C ILE A 65 -9.54 -1.24 -5.90
N ASP A 66 -8.76 -2.27 -6.21
CA ASP A 66 -8.83 -3.62 -5.61
C ASP A 66 -7.59 -3.96 -4.78
N CYS A 67 -6.65 -3.01 -4.62
CA CYS A 67 -5.50 -3.15 -3.75
C CYS A 67 -5.88 -2.86 -2.30
N PHE A 68 -5.29 -3.60 -1.38
CA PHE A 68 -5.26 -3.21 0.03
C PHE A 68 -4.37 -2.00 0.25
N ARG A 69 -4.95 -0.97 0.89
CA ARG A 69 -4.27 0.27 1.27
C ARG A 69 -3.34 0.75 0.14
N PRO A 70 -3.92 1.09 -1.02
CA PRO A 70 -3.16 1.36 -2.23
C PRO A 70 -2.19 2.52 -2.01
N SER A 71 -1.05 2.47 -2.70
CA SER A 71 -0.20 3.65 -2.86
C SER A 71 -0.96 4.70 -3.66
N PHE A 72 -0.86 5.97 -3.26
CA PHE A 72 -1.37 7.07 -4.07
C PHE A 72 -0.70 7.08 -5.45
N ASN A 73 -1.51 7.17 -6.51
CA ASN A 73 -1.04 7.13 -7.90
C ASN A 73 -0.23 5.85 -8.21
N HIS A 74 -0.86 4.69 -7.98
CA HIS A 74 -0.23 3.38 -8.09
C HIS A 74 0.39 3.14 -9.47
N ARG A 75 1.63 2.62 -9.47
CA ARG A 75 2.36 2.22 -10.69
C ARG A 75 2.61 0.72 -10.66
N PRO A 76 1.88 -0.09 -11.45
CA PRO A 76 1.99 -1.55 -11.39
C PRO A 76 3.42 -2.08 -11.62
N GLY A 77 4.17 -1.45 -12.54
CA GLY A 77 5.57 -1.79 -12.84
C GLY A 77 6.56 -1.50 -11.72
N THR A 78 6.15 -0.85 -10.63
CA THR A 78 6.96 -0.65 -9.43
C THR A 78 6.49 -1.47 -8.24
N SER A 79 5.57 -2.43 -8.46
CA SER A 79 5.14 -3.35 -7.42
C SER A 79 6.20 -4.41 -7.12
N ILE A 80 6.20 -4.92 -5.89
CA ILE A 80 7.09 -6.01 -5.48
C ILE A 80 6.84 -7.27 -6.32
N GLN A 81 5.58 -7.58 -6.62
CA GLN A 81 5.24 -8.77 -7.40
C GLN A 81 5.74 -8.66 -8.84
N TYR A 82 5.60 -7.50 -9.47
CA TYR A 82 6.20 -7.25 -10.78
C TYR A 82 7.72 -7.45 -10.74
N GLY A 83 8.40 -6.88 -9.73
CA GLY A 83 9.84 -7.06 -9.55
C GLY A 83 10.26 -8.52 -9.35
N LEU A 84 9.47 -9.32 -8.61
CA LEU A 84 9.76 -10.75 -8.43
C LEU A 84 9.47 -11.60 -9.67
N ALA A 85 8.59 -11.12 -10.56
CA ALA A 85 8.22 -11.83 -11.78
C ALA A 85 9.16 -11.52 -12.95
N ILE A 86 9.74 -10.32 -13.04
CA ILE A 86 10.66 -9.98 -14.13
C ILE A 86 12.07 -10.56 -13.94
N SER A 87 12.75 -10.75 -15.06
CA SER A 87 14.17 -11.11 -15.11
C SER A 87 14.94 -10.11 -15.98
N ASN A 88 16.21 -9.86 -15.68
CA ASN A 88 17.11 -9.12 -16.56
C ASN A 88 17.79 -10.09 -17.52
N PHE A 89 17.64 -9.84 -18.82
CA PHE A 89 18.17 -10.62 -19.94
C PHE A 89 19.34 -9.93 -20.67
N ASP A 90 19.99 -8.93 -20.08
CA ASP A 90 21.21 -8.31 -20.64
C ASP A 90 22.32 -9.34 -20.93
N ASP A 91 22.40 -10.40 -20.11
CA ASP A 91 23.11 -11.64 -20.40
C ASP A 91 22.10 -12.79 -20.51
N PRO A 92 21.65 -13.16 -21.73
CA PRO A 92 20.62 -14.19 -21.92
C PRO A 92 21.02 -15.58 -21.42
N GLU A 93 22.31 -15.87 -21.32
CA GLU A 93 22.81 -17.16 -20.82
C GLU A 93 22.78 -17.22 -19.29
N ASN A 94 22.77 -16.06 -18.61
CA ASN A 94 22.75 -15.95 -17.16
C ASN A 94 21.75 -14.86 -16.71
N PRO A 95 20.44 -15.04 -16.94
CA PRO A 95 19.45 -14.05 -16.55
C PRO A 95 19.50 -13.83 -15.04
N THR A 96 19.43 -12.56 -14.63
CA THR A 96 19.47 -12.18 -13.21
C THR A 96 18.11 -11.74 -12.73
N ARG A 97 17.83 -11.98 -11.44
CA ARG A 97 16.55 -11.67 -10.81
C ARG A 97 16.74 -11.08 -9.43
N PHE A 98 15.70 -10.45 -8.93
CA PHE A 98 15.66 -9.97 -7.56
C PHE A 98 15.47 -11.10 -6.56
N ASN A 99 16.23 -11.04 -5.46
CA ASN A 99 16.13 -11.96 -4.33
C ASN A 99 15.99 -11.11 -3.05
N TRP A 100 14.77 -10.63 -2.82
CA TRP A 100 14.42 -9.66 -1.79
C TRP A 100 13.87 -10.31 -0.53
N GLY A 101 14.08 -9.64 0.61
CA GLY A 101 13.32 -9.89 1.84
C GLY A 101 12.25 -8.81 1.99
N PHE A 102 11.14 -9.14 2.64
CA PHE A 102 10.04 -8.21 2.85
C PHE A 102 10.13 -7.58 4.23
N ILE A 103 10.16 -6.24 4.24
CA ILE A 103 10.04 -5.44 5.45
C ILE A 103 8.97 -4.37 5.23
N SER A 104 8.30 -3.99 6.31
CA SER A 104 7.53 -2.75 6.35
C SER A 104 8.22 -1.79 7.31
N ALA A 105 7.99 -0.51 7.10
CA ALA A 105 8.50 0.53 7.96
C ALA A 105 7.38 1.46 8.39
N SER A 106 7.55 2.02 9.57
CA SER A 106 6.81 3.16 10.04
C SER A 106 7.74 4.35 9.99
N ASP A 107 7.50 5.25 9.05
CA ASP A 107 8.07 6.59 9.10
C ASP A 107 6.96 7.59 9.38
N ASN A 108 7.27 8.56 10.24
CA ASN A 108 6.52 9.79 10.29
C ASN A 108 7.52 10.95 10.41
N HIS A 109 7.39 12.02 9.63
CA HIS A 109 8.23 13.21 9.67
C HIS A 109 8.01 14.07 10.93
N ARG A 110 7.52 13.45 12.01
CA ARG A 110 7.23 14.06 13.30
C ARG A 110 8.19 13.58 14.40
N ALA A 111 9.13 12.70 14.04
CA ALA A 111 10.07 12.06 14.97
C ALA A 111 9.36 11.40 16.16
N ARG A 112 8.18 10.80 15.92
CA ARG A 112 7.36 10.16 16.96
C ARG A 112 7.45 8.64 16.84
N PRO A 113 7.86 7.94 17.92
CA PRO A 113 7.91 6.49 17.90
C PRO A 113 6.50 5.89 17.97
N GLY A 114 6.33 4.70 17.40
CA GLY A 114 5.17 3.84 17.65
C GLY A 114 3.88 4.37 17.02
N THR A 115 3.82 4.34 15.70
CA THR A 115 2.56 4.41 14.94
C THR A 115 2.18 2.99 14.50
N GLY A 116 0.92 2.76 14.08
CA GLY A 116 0.52 1.49 13.47
C GLY A 116 -0.27 0.51 14.34
N TYR A 117 -0.48 0.77 15.63
CA TYR A 117 -1.26 -0.13 16.50
C TYR A 117 -2.65 0.39 16.88
N LYS A 118 -2.95 1.69 16.69
CA LYS A 118 -4.27 2.28 16.99
C LYS A 118 -4.63 3.35 15.95
N PRO A 119 -5.91 3.43 15.52
CA PRO A 119 -6.39 4.44 14.58
C PRO A 119 -6.71 5.77 15.28
N ALA A 120 -5.75 6.31 16.03
CA ALA A 120 -5.97 7.53 16.80
C ALA A 120 -5.06 8.66 16.34
N GLN A 121 -5.56 9.89 16.46
CA GLN A 121 -4.79 11.12 16.27
C GLN A 121 -4.10 11.17 14.90
N ARG A 122 -4.88 11.06 13.82
CA ARG A 122 -4.40 11.14 12.41
C ARG A 122 -3.37 12.26 12.20
N LEU A 123 -3.66 13.47 12.69
CA LEU A 123 -2.75 14.62 12.68
C LEU A 123 -1.53 14.49 13.61
N ARG A 124 -1.18 13.31 14.10
CA ARG A 124 0.01 13.01 14.92
C ARG A 124 0.67 11.71 14.46
N THR A 125 -0.12 10.70 14.13
CA THR A 125 0.32 9.33 13.85
C THR A 125 0.50 9.04 12.36
N THR A 126 0.19 10.01 11.49
CA THR A 126 0.45 9.96 10.04
C THR A 126 1.16 11.22 9.53
N GLU A 127 1.47 11.25 8.24
CA GLU A 127 2.04 12.39 7.52
C GLU A 127 1.06 13.53 7.24
N MET A 128 -0.22 13.35 7.60
CA MET A 128 -1.23 14.37 7.38
C MET A 128 -0.83 15.70 8.02
N ALA A 129 -0.74 16.76 7.22
CA ALA A 129 -0.61 18.13 7.68
C ALA A 129 -1.98 18.84 7.60
N ARG A 130 -2.20 19.82 8.48
CA ARG A 130 -3.38 20.68 8.41
C ARG A 130 -3.03 22.04 7.82
N ILE A 131 -3.67 22.41 6.73
CA ILE A 131 -3.56 23.71 6.06
C ILE A 131 -4.74 24.57 6.52
N GLU A 132 -4.46 25.70 7.16
CA GLU A 132 -5.50 26.61 7.70
C GLU A 132 -5.65 27.90 6.86
N SER A 133 -4.89 28.04 5.77
CA SER A 133 -4.90 29.25 4.95
C SER A 133 -5.70 29.04 3.67
N ASP A 134 -6.83 29.75 3.55
CA ASP A 134 -7.66 29.76 2.33
C ASP A 134 -6.84 30.19 1.11
N TYR A 135 -5.98 31.21 1.25
CA TYR A 135 -5.09 31.65 0.19
C TYR A 135 -4.19 30.53 -0.35
N LEU A 136 -3.63 29.68 0.53
CA LEU A 136 -2.80 28.56 0.09
C LEU A 136 -3.62 27.48 -0.60
N ILE A 137 -4.85 27.22 -0.15
CA ILE A 137 -5.78 26.27 -0.77
C ILE A 137 -6.19 26.77 -2.16
N ASP A 138 -6.60 28.03 -2.27
CA ASP A 138 -6.98 28.65 -3.54
C ASP A 138 -5.83 28.67 -4.55
N MET A 139 -4.61 28.96 -4.07
CA MET A 139 -3.40 28.92 -4.89
C MET A 139 -3.10 27.50 -5.39
N MET A 140 -3.22 26.47 -4.53
CA MET A 140 -2.98 25.08 -4.95
C MET A 140 -3.96 24.65 -6.03
N ARG A 141 -5.23 25.05 -5.89
CA ARG A 141 -6.32 24.73 -6.82
C ARG A 141 -6.37 25.57 -8.07
N GLN A 142 -5.53 26.60 -8.19
CA GLN A 142 -5.51 27.53 -9.31
C GLN A 142 -6.90 28.13 -9.59
N THR A 143 -7.59 28.61 -8.55
CA THR A 143 -8.99 29.08 -8.65
C THR A 143 -9.20 30.30 -9.53
N ASN A 144 -8.12 31.00 -9.91
CA ASN A 144 -8.15 32.16 -10.79
C ASN A 144 -8.10 31.79 -12.29
N GLU A 145 -7.82 30.53 -12.62
CA GLU A 145 -7.76 30.05 -14.01
C GLU A 145 -9.15 29.88 -14.64
N GLU A 146 -9.20 29.81 -15.97
CA GLU A 146 -10.45 29.65 -16.69
C GLU A 146 -11.09 28.27 -16.42
N TYR A 147 -12.37 28.28 -16.03
CA TYR A 147 -13.07 27.09 -15.54
C TYR A 147 -13.16 25.94 -16.56
N ALA A 148 -13.31 26.27 -17.84
CA ALA A 148 -13.55 25.31 -18.93
C ALA A 148 -12.44 25.35 -20.00
N GLU A 149 -11.20 25.63 -19.59
CA GLU A 149 -10.00 25.51 -20.42
C GLU A 149 -8.97 24.58 -19.75
N ALA A 150 -8.08 24.01 -20.57
CA ALA A 150 -6.90 23.31 -20.08
C ALA A 150 -5.63 24.13 -20.37
N VAL A 151 -4.63 23.98 -19.51
CA VAL A 151 -3.32 24.61 -19.66
C VAL A 151 -2.25 23.52 -19.71
N LEU A 152 -1.24 23.72 -20.56
CA LEU A 152 -0.02 22.91 -20.57
C LEU A 152 1.13 23.75 -20.02
N GLU A 153 1.65 23.35 -18.86
CA GLU A 153 2.91 23.86 -18.31
C GLU A 153 3.87 22.69 -18.12
N THR A 154 4.92 22.64 -18.93
CA THR A 154 5.89 21.55 -18.87
C THR A 154 6.72 21.61 -17.58
N LEU A 155 7.40 20.52 -17.24
CA LEU A 155 8.36 20.52 -16.13
C LEU A 155 9.48 21.57 -16.31
N GLU A 156 9.82 21.91 -17.55
CA GLU A 156 10.80 22.97 -17.83
C GLU A 156 10.23 24.35 -17.47
N ASP A 157 8.96 24.61 -17.81
CA ASP A 157 8.25 25.84 -17.46
C ASP A 157 8.11 26.02 -15.94
N ARG A 158 7.93 24.90 -15.21
CA ARG A 158 7.78 24.89 -13.74
C ARG A 158 9.09 24.65 -12.97
N ARG A 159 10.24 24.68 -13.62
CA ARG A 159 11.53 24.35 -12.98
C ARG A 159 11.85 25.22 -11.76
N ASP A 160 11.38 26.46 -11.77
CA ASP A 160 11.56 27.42 -10.66
C ASP A 160 10.39 27.39 -9.65
N ASP A 161 9.32 26.64 -9.95
CA ASP A 161 8.11 26.39 -9.14
C ASP A 161 8.02 24.90 -8.76
N LEU A 162 9.13 24.31 -8.28
CA LEU A 162 9.13 22.97 -7.68
C LEU A 162 8.42 23.01 -6.31
N SER A 163 7.15 23.38 -6.32
CA SER A 163 6.30 23.49 -5.15
C SER A 163 5.60 22.16 -4.87
N PHE A 164 5.22 21.94 -3.61
CA PHE A 164 4.40 20.80 -3.20
C PHE A 164 3.08 20.69 -3.99
N ASN A 165 2.63 21.78 -4.64
CA ASN A 165 1.42 21.78 -5.45
C ASN A 165 1.46 20.78 -6.62
N MET A 166 2.65 20.49 -7.15
CA MET A 166 2.83 19.49 -8.22
C MET A 166 2.54 18.05 -7.79
N LEU A 167 2.29 17.78 -6.51
CA LEU A 167 2.15 16.43 -5.96
C LEU A 167 0.71 16.07 -5.55
N GLU A 168 -0.32 16.85 -5.89
CA GLU A 168 -1.71 16.56 -5.49
C GLU A 168 -1.88 16.42 -3.95
N VAL A 169 -1.27 17.32 -3.18
CA VAL A 169 -1.19 17.22 -1.70
C VAL A 169 -2.56 17.04 -1.03
N GLU A 170 -3.60 17.69 -1.57
CA GLU A 170 -4.96 17.57 -1.03
C GLU A 170 -5.51 16.14 -1.13
N ARG A 171 -5.25 15.43 -2.24
CA ARG A 171 -5.66 14.02 -2.40
C ARG A 171 -4.77 13.09 -1.60
N GLN A 172 -3.45 13.32 -1.59
CA GLN A 172 -2.48 12.54 -0.80
C GLN A 172 -2.87 12.43 0.68
N GLY A 173 -3.55 13.46 1.21
CA GLY A 173 -4.08 13.44 2.57
C GLY A 173 -4.83 12.15 2.90
N SER A 174 -5.67 11.67 1.99
CA SER A 174 -6.47 10.48 2.24
C SER A 174 -5.68 9.16 2.12
N TYR A 175 -4.40 9.22 1.74
CA TYR A 175 -3.52 8.05 1.61
C TYR A 175 -2.48 7.97 2.73
N TRP A 176 -2.43 8.98 3.60
CA TRP A 176 -1.58 8.94 4.80
C TRP A 176 -2.19 8.05 5.86
N THR A 177 -1.72 6.82 5.88
CA THR A 177 -2.14 5.79 6.81
C THR A 177 -1.09 5.61 7.92
N THR A 178 -1.36 4.78 8.93
CA THR A 178 -0.33 4.42 9.91
C THR A 178 0.65 3.42 9.32
N GLY A 179 1.95 3.60 9.57
CA GLY A 179 2.99 2.74 9.01
C GLY A 179 2.97 1.29 9.50
N GLY A 180 3.72 0.43 8.79
CA GLY A 180 3.88 -0.98 9.11
C GLY A 180 5.08 -1.27 10.00
N LEU A 181 5.27 -2.54 10.39
CA LEU A 181 6.42 -2.97 11.20
C LEU A 181 7.24 -4.03 10.48
N ALA A 182 8.56 -3.94 10.61
CA ALA A 182 9.48 -5.01 10.31
C ALA A 182 9.55 -5.97 11.50
N ALA A 183 9.33 -7.26 11.24
CA ALA A 183 9.52 -8.32 12.20
C ALA A 183 10.71 -9.19 11.80
N VAL A 184 11.45 -9.67 12.80
CA VAL A 184 12.72 -10.38 12.60
C VAL A 184 12.69 -11.69 13.37
N HIS A 185 12.94 -12.80 12.67
CA HIS A 185 13.19 -14.09 13.32
C HIS A 185 14.64 -14.16 13.74
N THR A 186 14.88 -14.18 15.05
CA THR A 186 16.23 -14.19 15.61
C THR A 186 16.29 -15.00 16.90
N PRO A 187 17.38 -15.75 17.16
CA PRO A 187 17.57 -16.48 18.42
C PRO A 187 17.93 -15.55 19.60
N SER A 188 18.30 -14.29 19.32
CA SER A 188 18.72 -13.32 20.35
C SER A 188 18.28 -11.90 20.02
N ARG A 189 18.13 -11.08 21.06
CA ARG A 189 17.74 -9.67 20.96
C ARG A 189 18.94 -8.71 20.90
N ASP A 190 20.16 -9.24 20.84
CA ASP A 190 21.34 -8.40 20.67
C ASP A 190 21.42 -7.83 19.25
N ARG A 191 22.02 -6.63 19.13
CA ARG A 191 22.09 -5.89 17.88
C ARG A 191 22.70 -6.72 16.75
N LYS A 192 23.80 -7.42 16.99
CA LYS A 192 24.52 -8.13 15.93
C LYS A 192 23.65 -9.24 15.36
N THR A 193 23.02 -10.04 16.22
CA THR A 193 22.16 -11.14 15.78
C THR A 193 20.93 -10.64 15.02
N VAL A 194 20.30 -9.54 15.48
CA VAL A 194 19.16 -8.92 14.78
C VAL A 194 19.57 -8.42 13.39
N PHE A 195 20.70 -7.71 13.26
CA PHE A 195 21.18 -7.22 11.97
C PHE A 195 21.55 -8.37 11.02
N ASN A 196 22.21 -9.41 11.52
CA ASN A 196 22.50 -10.60 10.71
C ASN A 196 21.22 -11.27 10.20
N ALA A 197 20.17 -11.37 11.02
CA ALA A 197 18.89 -11.92 10.57
C ALA A 197 18.24 -11.06 9.47
N MET A 198 18.34 -9.73 9.57
CA MET A 198 17.87 -8.82 8.51
C MET A 198 18.68 -9.00 7.20
N GLU A 199 20.01 -9.06 7.28
CA GLU A 199 20.87 -9.32 6.11
C GLU A 199 20.57 -10.68 5.45
N ASN A 200 20.26 -11.68 6.26
CA ASN A 200 19.87 -13.01 5.80
C ASN A 200 18.39 -13.12 5.38
N ARG A 201 17.66 -11.99 5.31
CA ARG A 201 16.23 -11.93 4.95
C ARG A 201 15.31 -12.77 5.83
N GLN A 202 15.72 -13.09 7.06
CA GLN A 202 14.90 -13.78 8.07
C GLN A 202 13.92 -12.80 8.72
N VAL A 203 13.17 -12.10 7.88
CA VAL A 203 12.31 -10.98 8.22
C VAL A 203 10.95 -11.15 7.57
N TYR A 204 9.97 -10.45 8.08
CA TYR A 204 8.67 -10.33 7.44
C TYR A 204 8.06 -8.96 7.70
N ALA A 205 7.12 -8.59 6.84
CA ALA A 205 6.42 -7.33 6.85
C ALA A 205 5.07 -7.47 7.57
N THR A 206 4.62 -6.41 8.22
CA THR A 206 3.27 -6.27 8.77
C THR A 206 2.72 -4.90 8.42
N SER A 207 1.42 -4.77 8.19
CA SER A 207 0.77 -3.50 7.85
C SER A 207 0.59 -2.53 9.03
N GLY A 208 1.01 -2.94 10.24
CA GLY A 208 1.00 -2.15 11.47
C GLY A 208 0.90 -3.02 12.72
N PRO A 209 -0.12 -3.89 12.82
CA PRO A 209 -0.29 -4.80 13.94
C PRO A 209 0.85 -5.81 14.08
N ARG A 210 1.13 -6.24 15.31
CA ARG A 210 2.17 -7.23 15.64
C ARG A 210 1.71 -8.67 15.39
N ILE A 211 1.20 -8.92 14.18
CA ILE A 211 0.87 -10.26 13.68
C ILE A 211 2.17 -11.06 13.63
N LEU A 212 2.14 -12.29 14.15
CA LEU A 212 3.27 -13.22 14.09
C LEU A 212 3.09 -14.18 12.92
N LEU A 213 4.16 -14.38 12.13
CA LEU A 213 4.12 -15.21 10.93
C LEU A 213 5.36 -16.09 10.82
N TRP A 214 5.15 -17.36 10.47
CA TRP A 214 6.15 -18.36 10.09
C TRP A 214 5.75 -18.98 8.75
N PHE A 215 6.71 -19.09 7.84
CA PHE A 215 6.55 -19.69 6.52
C PHE A 215 7.84 -20.44 6.18
N ASP A 216 7.72 -21.76 6.15
CA ASP A 216 8.86 -22.67 6.03
C ASP A 216 8.59 -23.72 4.95
N MET A 217 9.60 -24.06 4.17
CA MET A 217 9.60 -25.20 3.26
C MET A 217 10.35 -26.37 3.92
N LYS A 218 9.77 -27.57 3.84
CA LYS A 218 10.40 -28.80 4.29
C LYS A 218 11.08 -29.49 3.11
N THR A 219 12.32 -29.90 3.29
CA THR A 219 13.01 -30.84 2.42
C THR A 219 13.34 -32.11 3.21
N ASN A 220 13.88 -33.13 2.54
CA ASN A 220 14.30 -34.37 3.20
C ASN A 220 15.42 -34.14 4.24
N ASN A 221 16.23 -33.10 4.06
CA ASN A 221 17.44 -32.87 4.85
C ASN A 221 17.34 -31.66 5.78
N GLU A 222 16.51 -30.67 5.45
CA GLU A 222 16.47 -29.40 6.19
C GLU A 222 15.12 -28.67 6.10
N THR A 223 15.02 -27.58 6.84
CA THR A 223 13.88 -26.65 6.77
C THR A 223 14.39 -25.31 6.26
N ILE A 224 13.92 -24.92 5.08
CA ILE A 224 14.20 -23.62 4.48
C ILE A 224 13.20 -22.62 5.06
N ARG A 225 13.71 -21.58 5.73
CA ARG A 225 12.88 -20.52 6.32
C ARG A 225 12.58 -19.44 5.29
N MET A 226 11.53 -18.65 5.54
CA MET A 226 11.26 -17.40 4.80
C MET A 226 12.54 -16.57 4.58
N GLY A 227 12.70 -16.04 3.36
CA GLY A 227 13.92 -15.34 2.90
C GLY A 227 15.01 -16.26 2.32
N GLY A 228 14.83 -17.57 2.45
CA GLY A 228 15.76 -18.59 1.97
C GLY A 228 15.66 -18.87 0.46
N THR A 229 16.70 -19.51 -0.05
CA THR A 229 16.78 -19.99 -1.44
C THR A 229 17.23 -21.44 -1.44
N THR A 230 16.62 -22.27 -2.28
CA THR A 230 16.96 -23.70 -2.40
C THR A 230 16.73 -24.17 -3.84
N SER A 231 17.21 -25.37 -4.15
CA SER A 231 16.97 -26.07 -5.41
C SER A 231 16.41 -27.46 -5.12
N THR A 232 15.50 -27.95 -5.96
CA THR A 232 14.96 -29.31 -5.83
C THR A 232 14.38 -29.85 -7.14
N ASP A 233 14.44 -31.16 -7.31
CA ASP A 233 13.78 -31.94 -8.37
C ASP A 233 12.42 -32.54 -7.93
N ALA A 234 11.92 -32.16 -6.76
CA ALA A 234 10.70 -32.67 -6.15
C ALA A 234 9.69 -31.56 -5.86
N ASN A 235 8.40 -31.92 -5.80
CA ASN A 235 7.33 -31.00 -5.46
C ASN A 235 7.52 -30.43 -4.03
N PRO A 236 7.65 -29.09 -3.86
CA PRO A 236 7.98 -28.48 -2.58
C PRO A 236 6.79 -28.50 -1.63
N THR A 237 7.02 -28.89 -0.37
CA THR A 237 6.01 -28.90 0.70
C THR A 237 6.30 -27.81 1.71
N PHE A 238 5.29 -27.02 2.04
CA PHE A 238 5.39 -25.87 2.95
C PHE A 238 4.54 -26.04 4.20
N SER A 239 4.92 -25.32 5.25
CA SER A 239 4.14 -25.14 6.47
C SER A 239 4.04 -23.66 6.79
N VAL A 240 2.83 -23.21 7.11
CA VAL A 240 2.57 -21.82 7.51
C VAL A 240 1.93 -21.81 8.89
N LYS A 241 2.37 -20.88 9.73
CA LYS A 241 1.73 -20.60 11.01
C LYS A 241 1.59 -19.09 11.17
N ALA A 242 0.43 -18.63 11.61
CA ALA A 242 0.18 -17.23 11.89
C ALA A 242 -0.60 -17.05 13.19
N VAL A 243 -0.36 -15.96 13.90
CA VAL A 243 -1.07 -15.57 15.12
C VAL A 243 -1.33 -14.07 15.04
N GLY A 244 -2.59 -13.62 15.19
CA GLY A 244 -2.92 -12.20 15.12
C GLY A 244 -2.38 -11.40 16.30
N ASP A 245 -2.40 -10.08 16.19
CA ASP A 245 -1.98 -9.17 17.27
C ASP A 245 -2.95 -9.25 18.46
N PHE A 246 -2.52 -8.70 19.59
CA PHE A 246 -3.39 -8.47 20.73
C PHE A 246 -4.36 -7.33 20.44
N ASP A 247 -5.61 -7.50 20.88
CA ASP A 247 -6.57 -6.41 20.90
C ASP A 247 -6.05 -5.27 21.80
N GLN A 248 -6.29 -4.02 21.40
CA GLN A 248 -5.68 -2.86 22.03
C GLN A 248 -6.64 -2.15 22.99
N LEU A 249 -6.24 -2.07 24.26
CA LEU A 249 -6.96 -1.28 25.26
C LEU A 249 -6.69 0.23 25.06
N PRO A 250 -7.64 1.12 25.42
CA PRO A 250 -7.43 2.56 25.37
C PRO A 250 -6.22 3.02 26.21
N GLY A 251 -5.59 4.13 25.83
CA GLY A 251 -4.52 4.74 26.62
C GLY A 251 -3.18 4.00 26.59
N CYS A 252 -2.46 4.06 27.72
CA CYS A 252 -1.16 3.42 27.90
C CYS A 252 -1.18 2.46 29.10
N PRO A 253 -0.31 1.41 29.12
CA PRO A 253 -0.17 0.58 30.29
C PRO A 253 0.19 1.41 31.54
N THR A 254 -0.36 1.04 32.70
CA THR A 254 -0.16 1.78 33.96
C THR A 254 1.31 1.99 34.28
N HIS A 255 2.14 0.96 34.14
CA HIS A 255 3.58 1.04 34.37
C HIS A 255 4.29 2.08 33.47
N VAL A 256 3.78 2.36 32.26
CA VAL A 256 4.36 3.39 31.39
C VAL A 256 4.07 4.78 31.96
N VAL A 257 2.84 5.00 32.41
CA VAL A 257 2.40 6.26 33.04
C VAL A 257 3.12 6.49 34.36
N ASP A 258 3.26 5.46 35.19
CA ASP A 258 3.91 5.55 36.50
C ASP A 258 5.41 5.87 36.37
N ASN A 259 6.09 5.34 35.35
CA ASN A 259 7.53 5.55 35.14
C ASN A 259 7.86 6.85 34.39
N LEU A 260 7.05 7.26 33.41
CA LEU A 260 7.32 8.45 32.57
C LEU A 260 6.58 9.70 33.03
N GLY A 261 5.47 9.54 33.75
CA GLY A 261 4.53 10.61 34.08
C GLY A 261 3.56 10.92 32.93
N ALA A 262 2.33 11.28 33.29
CA ALA A 262 1.24 11.54 32.33
C ALA A 262 1.58 12.62 31.29
N GLU A 263 2.24 13.71 31.69
CA GLU A 263 2.62 14.79 30.77
C GLU A 263 3.61 14.31 29.70
N ARG A 264 4.59 13.47 30.09
CA ARG A 264 5.57 12.93 29.15
C ARG A 264 4.92 11.93 28.19
N VAL A 265 4.01 11.09 28.68
CA VAL A 265 3.22 10.17 27.87
C VAL A 265 2.38 10.93 26.85
N GLN A 266 1.67 11.98 27.29
CA GLN A 266 0.89 12.85 26.40
C GLN A 266 1.78 13.49 25.34
N LYS A 267 2.96 13.97 25.73
CA LYS A 267 3.91 14.58 24.80
C LYS A 267 4.42 13.58 23.77
N LEU A 268 4.80 12.36 24.16
CA LEU A 268 5.46 11.38 23.30
C LEU A 268 4.49 10.69 22.35
N CYS A 269 3.39 10.17 22.90
CA CYS A 269 2.48 9.28 22.18
C CYS A 269 1.03 9.80 22.19
N GLY A 270 0.79 11.04 22.65
CA GLY A 270 -0.55 11.61 22.67
C GLY A 270 -1.50 10.98 23.70
N GLY A 271 -0.97 10.23 24.66
CA GLY A 271 -1.79 9.48 25.61
C GLY A 271 -2.14 8.07 25.14
N GLU A 272 -1.79 7.70 23.91
CA GLU A 272 -2.04 6.38 23.34
C GLU A 272 -0.73 5.62 23.11
N CYS A 273 -0.58 4.47 23.76
CA CYS A 273 0.58 3.60 23.61
C CYS A 273 0.14 2.22 23.12
N TYR A 274 1.11 1.37 22.73
CA TYR A 274 0.83 -0.06 22.60
C TYR A 274 0.40 -0.60 23.97
N ASN A 275 -0.88 -0.93 24.09
CA ASN A 275 -1.55 -1.30 25.33
C ASN A 275 -2.33 -2.60 25.08
N PRO A 276 -1.62 -3.73 24.92
CA PRO A 276 -2.25 -4.98 24.55
C PRO A 276 -3.15 -5.47 25.69
N SER A 277 -4.32 -6.00 25.33
CA SER A 277 -5.12 -6.85 26.20
C SER A 277 -4.52 -8.26 26.29
N ASP A 278 -5.20 -9.15 27.02
CA ASP A 278 -4.87 -10.57 27.08
C ASP A 278 -5.50 -11.37 25.91
N GLU A 279 -6.33 -10.74 25.07
CA GLU A 279 -7.02 -11.37 23.96
C GLU A 279 -6.33 -11.08 22.62
N ARG A 280 -6.29 -12.09 21.75
CA ARG A 280 -5.74 -11.96 20.40
C ARG A 280 -6.84 -11.91 19.37
N LEU A 281 -6.62 -11.07 18.37
CA LEU A 281 -7.45 -11.00 17.18
C LEU A 281 -7.19 -12.24 16.31
N PRO A 282 -8.24 -12.93 15.84
CA PRO A 282 -8.08 -14.15 15.08
C PRO A 282 -7.51 -13.89 13.68
N ILE A 283 -6.73 -14.84 13.18
CA ILE A 283 -6.42 -14.94 11.74
C ILE A 283 -7.65 -15.54 11.05
N THR A 284 -8.20 -14.84 10.05
CA THR A 284 -9.40 -15.29 9.31
C THR A 284 -9.00 -16.22 8.16
N ARG A 285 -7.90 -15.89 7.46
CA ARG A 285 -7.37 -16.70 6.38
C ARG A 285 -5.86 -16.51 6.22
N ILE A 286 -5.24 -17.48 5.56
CA ILE A 286 -3.88 -17.38 5.05
C ILE A 286 -3.91 -17.62 3.55
N GLU A 287 -3.25 -16.74 2.81
CA GLU A 287 -3.14 -16.78 1.36
C GLU A 287 -1.69 -17.07 0.97
N ILE A 288 -1.50 -17.91 -0.04
CA ILE A 288 -0.18 -18.18 -0.63
C ILE A 288 -0.15 -17.54 -1.99
N ILE A 289 0.92 -16.79 -2.23
CA ILE A 289 1.19 -16.18 -3.52
C ILE A 289 2.31 -16.98 -4.18
N ARG A 290 2.10 -17.31 -5.46
CA ARG A 290 3.05 -18.04 -6.29
C ARG A 290 3.46 -17.16 -7.47
N ILE A 291 4.76 -16.97 -7.65
CA ILE A 291 5.31 -16.13 -8.74
C ILE A 291 6.35 -16.94 -9.51
N LYS A 292 6.20 -16.98 -10.83
CA LYS A 292 7.07 -17.69 -11.76
C LYS A 292 7.96 -16.67 -12.48
N PRO A 293 9.26 -16.52 -12.14
CA PRO A 293 10.11 -15.54 -12.81
C PRO A 293 10.18 -15.77 -14.31
N GLN A 294 10.24 -14.69 -15.10
CA GLN A 294 10.35 -14.74 -16.55
C GLN A 294 11.56 -15.58 -16.98
N ILE A 295 11.35 -16.45 -17.95
CA ILE A 295 12.42 -17.21 -18.63
C ILE A 295 12.72 -16.65 -20.02
N SER A 296 11.88 -15.76 -20.53
CA SER A 296 12.12 -14.99 -21.75
C SER A 296 11.52 -13.58 -21.62
N PRO A 297 12.03 -12.60 -22.40
CA PRO A 297 11.50 -11.23 -22.37
C PRO A 297 10.08 -11.11 -22.96
N ASP A 298 9.62 -12.11 -23.72
CA ASP A 298 8.31 -12.10 -24.39
C ASP A 298 7.17 -12.63 -23.51
N GLU A 299 7.47 -13.19 -22.33
CA GLU A 299 6.44 -13.67 -21.40
C GLU A 299 5.63 -12.50 -20.81
N SER A 300 4.31 -12.63 -20.86
CA SER A 300 3.38 -11.73 -20.18
C SER A 300 3.54 -11.87 -18.67
N VAL A 301 3.97 -10.78 -18.00
CA VAL A 301 4.21 -10.77 -16.55
C VAL A 301 2.94 -11.07 -15.74
N GLY A 302 1.77 -10.64 -16.22
CA GLY A 302 0.50 -10.87 -15.51
C GLY A 302 0.20 -12.35 -15.31
N ASP A 303 0.53 -13.19 -16.29
CA ASP A 303 0.26 -14.64 -16.25
C ASP A 303 1.23 -15.40 -15.33
N LEU A 304 2.27 -14.73 -14.85
CA LEU A 304 3.31 -15.27 -13.99
C LEU A 304 3.06 -15.02 -12.50
N ILE A 305 2.07 -14.20 -12.16
CA ILE A 305 1.75 -13.80 -10.78
C ILE A 305 0.39 -14.39 -10.41
N GLU A 306 0.40 -15.32 -9.46
CA GLU A 306 -0.81 -15.95 -8.95
C GLU A 306 -1.06 -15.43 -7.52
N ASP A 307 -1.90 -14.39 -7.40
CA ASP A 307 -2.27 -13.75 -6.13
C ASP A 307 -3.81 -13.67 -5.96
N PRO A 308 -4.42 -14.50 -5.10
CA PRO A 308 -3.82 -15.63 -4.40
C PRO A 308 -3.76 -16.90 -5.27
N TRP A 309 -2.72 -17.72 -5.10
CA TRP A 309 -2.67 -19.07 -5.67
C TRP A 309 -3.46 -20.06 -4.80
N LEU A 310 -3.30 -19.97 -3.47
CA LEU A 310 -4.00 -20.82 -2.52
C LEU A 310 -4.59 -19.97 -1.39
N VAL A 311 -5.81 -20.28 -0.97
CA VAL A 311 -6.47 -19.65 0.17
C VAL A 311 -6.87 -20.73 1.18
N HIS A 312 -6.38 -20.61 2.41
CA HIS A 312 -6.77 -21.45 3.53
C HIS A 312 -7.61 -20.64 4.52
N GLN A 313 -8.87 -21.07 4.74
CA GLN A 313 -9.75 -20.49 5.75
C GLN A 313 -9.41 -21.04 7.13
N CYS A 314 -9.31 -20.15 8.12
CA CYS A 314 -8.93 -20.51 9.48
C CYS A 314 -10.16 -20.58 10.39
N ASP A 315 -10.11 -21.42 11.44
CA ASP A 315 -11.21 -21.58 12.42
C ASP A 315 -11.41 -20.38 13.37
N THR A 316 -10.83 -19.21 13.06
CA THR A 316 -10.91 -17.96 13.86
C THR A 316 -10.52 -18.12 15.35
N SER A 317 -9.53 -18.98 15.63
CA SER A 317 -9.02 -19.23 16.99
C SER A 317 -8.03 -18.15 17.46
N SER A 318 -8.04 -17.87 18.77
CA SER A 318 -7.04 -17.01 19.44
C SER A 318 -5.65 -17.64 19.51
N GLU A 319 -5.53 -18.95 19.37
CA GLU A 319 -4.24 -19.69 19.35
C GLU A 319 -3.50 -19.54 18.01
N GLY A 320 -4.14 -18.92 17.03
CA GLY A 320 -3.63 -18.75 15.67
C GLY A 320 -4.11 -19.82 14.70
N CYS A 321 -3.49 -19.82 13.52
CA CYS A 321 -3.83 -20.69 12.40
C CYS A 321 -2.57 -21.34 11.83
N GLN A 322 -2.66 -22.62 11.46
CA GLN A 322 -1.57 -23.38 10.89
C GLN A 322 -2.07 -24.38 9.86
N PHE A 323 -1.37 -24.50 8.73
CA PHE A 323 -1.63 -25.54 7.73
C PHE A 323 -0.36 -25.87 6.91
N SER A 324 -0.43 -26.92 6.11
CA SER A 324 0.61 -27.34 5.18
C SER A 324 0.02 -27.59 3.80
N PHE A 325 0.82 -27.37 2.77
CA PHE A 325 0.44 -27.57 1.37
C PHE A 325 1.66 -27.99 0.54
N THR A 326 1.39 -28.55 -0.64
CA THR A 326 2.41 -28.94 -1.63
C THR A 326 2.06 -28.29 -2.96
N ASP A 327 3.05 -27.75 -3.67
CA ASP A 327 2.86 -27.40 -5.08
C ASP A 327 3.06 -28.65 -5.94
N GLU A 328 1.95 -29.27 -6.34
CA GLU A 328 1.97 -30.48 -7.16
C GLU A 328 2.35 -30.24 -8.63
N ASP A 329 2.28 -28.99 -9.09
CA ASP A 329 2.60 -28.61 -10.47
C ASP A 329 4.07 -28.18 -10.62
N PHE A 330 4.82 -27.93 -9.55
CA PHE A 330 6.19 -27.40 -9.61
C PHE A 330 7.13 -28.17 -10.55
N VAL A 331 7.26 -29.49 -10.36
CA VAL A 331 8.14 -30.33 -11.20
C VAL A 331 7.59 -30.43 -12.63
N LYS A 332 6.26 -30.46 -12.78
CA LYS A 332 5.60 -30.54 -14.08
C LYS A 332 5.77 -29.27 -14.89
N ASP A 333 5.72 -28.11 -14.24
CA ASP A 333 5.96 -26.79 -14.84
C ASP A 333 7.43 -26.62 -15.19
N GLY A 334 8.34 -27.29 -14.46
CA GLY A 334 9.76 -27.37 -14.79
C GLY A 334 10.47 -26.02 -14.78
N ARG A 335 10.04 -25.10 -13.89
CA ARG A 335 10.60 -23.74 -13.80
C ARG A 335 10.71 -23.27 -12.36
N ASP A 336 11.66 -22.37 -12.14
CA ASP A 336 11.84 -21.70 -10.85
C ASP A 336 10.56 -21.01 -10.39
N THR A 337 10.30 -21.07 -9.09
CA THR A 337 9.08 -20.53 -8.50
C THR A 337 9.37 -19.89 -7.15
N THR A 338 8.77 -18.72 -6.93
CA THR A 338 8.86 -17.95 -5.69
C THR A 338 7.54 -18.02 -4.95
N TYR A 339 7.60 -18.27 -3.63
CA TYR A 339 6.42 -18.37 -2.78
C TYR A 339 6.52 -17.42 -1.60
N TYR A 340 5.42 -16.77 -1.24
CA TYR A 340 5.30 -16.11 0.06
C TYR A 340 3.89 -16.28 0.62
N ALA A 341 3.78 -16.22 1.94
CA ALA A 341 2.51 -16.28 2.65
C ALA A 341 2.05 -14.88 3.05
N ARG A 342 0.74 -14.66 2.96
CA ARG A 342 0.03 -13.48 3.45
C ARG A 342 -1.00 -13.93 4.49
N ALA A 343 -0.80 -13.56 5.75
CA ALA A 343 -1.73 -13.86 6.83
C ALA A 343 -2.67 -12.68 7.05
N ILE A 344 -3.99 -12.94 7.08
CA ILE A 344 -5.02 -11.92 7.19
C ILE A 344 -5.71 -12.03 8.54
N GLN A 345 -5.70 -10.95 9.31
CA GLN A 345 -6.37 -10.84 10.60
C GLN A 345 -7.82 -10.37 10.43
N SER A 346 -8.67 -10.65 11.42
CA SER A 346 -10.00 -10.05 11.51
C SER A 346 -9.94 -8.52 11.42
N PRO A 347 -10.95 -7.87 10.80
CA PRO A 347 -10.95 -6.43 10.58
C PRO A 347 -10.77 -5.60 11.86
N THR A 348 -9.98 -4.53 11.75
CA THR A 348 -9.84 -3.46 12.76
C THR A 348 -10.00 -2.10 12.12
N GLN A 349 -10.34 -1.08 12.90
CA GLN A 349 -10.35 0.30 12.41
C GLN A 349 -8.93 0.78 12.13
N VAL A 350 -8.72 1.40 10.96
CA VAL A 350 -7.42 1.90 10.51
C VAL A 350 -7.61 3.26 9.83
N ILE A 351 -6.78 4.23 10.21
CA ILE A 351 -6.78 5.56 9.59
C ILE A 351 -6.55 5.42 8.09
N ASN A 352 -7.46 6.00 7.30
CA ASN A 352 -7.42 6.06 5.85
C ASN A 352 -7.36 4.66 5.20
N ALA A 353 -8.05 3.66 5.77
CA ALA A 353 -8.09 2.32 5.19
C ALA A 353 -8.82 2.27 3.84
N ASP A 354 -9.84 3.10 3.70
CA ASP A 354 -10.49 3.44 2.43
C ASP A 354 -10.16 4.91 2.09
N PRO A 355 -9.11 5.18 1.30
CA PRO A 355 -8.69 6.55 1.00
C PRO A 355 -9.74 7.40 0.27
N LEU A 356 -10.62 6.77 -0.50
CA LEU A 356 -11.54 7.50 -1.37
C LEU A 356 -12.95 7.56 -0.79
N ARG A 357 -13.35 6.57 0.01
CA ARG A 357 -14.71 6.42 0.56
C ARG A 357 -15.73 6.66 -0.54
N CYS A 358 -15.55 5.93 -1.63
CA CYS A 358 -16.27 6.21 -2.85
C CYS A 358 -17.72 5.71 -2.80
N GLU A 359 -18.64 6.54 -3.27
CA GLU A 359 -19.99 6.15 -3.64
C GLU A 359 -19.95 5.58 -5.06
N TYR A 360 -20.39 4.34 -5.21
CA TYR A 360 -20.41 3.61 -6.48
C TYR A 360 -21.83 3.58 -7.08
N ASP A 361 -21.92 3.64 -8.40
CA ASP A 361 -23.18 3.44 -9.14
C ASP A 361 -23.52 1.95 -9.35
N GLU A 362 -24.62 1.67 -10.06
CA GLU A 362 -25.06 0.30 -10.37
C GLU A 362 -24.07 -0.47 -11.25
N ALA A 363 -23.19 0.22 -11.98
CA ALA A 363 -22.14 -0.37 -12.80
C ALA A 363 -20.82 -0.57 -12.04
N GLY A 364 -20.76 -0.16 -10.77
CA GLY A 364 -19.55 -0.22 -9.94
C GLY A 364 -18.54 0.88 -10.25
N GLN A 365 -18.95 1.95 -10.92
CA GLN A 365 -18.09 3.11 -11.19
C GLN A 365 -18.13 4.08 -10.01
N CYS A 366 -16.95 4.60 -9.63
CA CYS A 366 -16.83 5.61 -8.59
C CYS A 366 -17.43 6.93 -9.10
N VAL A 367 -18.54 7.39 -8.53
CA VAL A 367 -19.22 8.62 -8.97
C VAL A 367 -19.02 9.81 -8.04
N LYS A 368 -18.61 9.54 -6.79
CA LYS A 368 -18.34 10.58 -5.80
C LYS A 368 -17.42 10.07 -4.70
N VAL A 369 -16.40 10.85 -4.37
CA VAL A 369 -15.45 10.53 -3.30
C VAL A 369 -15.71 11.39 -2.06
N ASN A 370 -15.46 10.81 -0.88
CA ASN A 370 -15.50 11.52 0.39
C ASN A 370 -14.09 11.52 1.00
N LEU A 371 -13.22 12.38 0.46
CA LEU A 371 -11.81 12.44 0.85
C LEU A 371 -11.63 12.86 2.31
N CYS A 372 -10.53 12.41 2.93
CA CYS A 372 -10.14 12.87 4.25
C CYS A 372 -9.26 14.12 4.15
N TYR A 373 -9.89 15.29 4.18
CA TYR A 373 -9.19 16.54 3.94
C TYR A 373 -8.16 16.88 5.04
N GLY A 374 -7.10 17.56 4.62
CA GLY A 374 -6.06 18.13 5.46
C GLY A 374 -6.27 19.61 5.77
N ASP A 375 -7.51 20.09 5.89
CA ASP A 375 -7.82 21.51 6.07
C ASP A 375 -9.05 21.75 6.95
N TYR A 376 -9.75 22.87 6.77
CA TYR A 376 -10.94 23.26 7.52
C TYR A 376 -12.19 22.43 7.19
N ARG A 377 -12.23 21.72 6.05
CA ARG A 377 -13.35 20.87 5.62
C ARG A 377 -13.50 19.61 6.47
N GLN A 378 -12.44 19.22 7.19
CA GLN A 378 -12.39 18.02 8.03
C GLN A 378 -12.23 18.39 9.50
N ASP A 379 -13.00 17.76 10.39
CA ASP A 379 -12.79 17.88 11.83
C ASP A 379 -11.37 17.37 12.19
N PRO A 380 -10.53 18.16 12.88
CA PRO A 380 -9.19 17.72 13.27
C PRO A 380 -9.16 16.49 14.19
N ASN A 381 -10.27 16.18 14.86
CA ASN A 381 -10.41 15.01 15.73
C ASN A 381 -10.99 13.79 15.02
N ASP A 382 -11.48 13.94 13.78
CA ASP A 382 -11.91 12.80 12.98
C ASP A 382 -10.67 11.99 12.54
N PRO A 383 -10.56 10.72 12.99
CA PRO A 383 -9.46 9.85 12.58
C PRO A 383 -9.51 9.51 11.09
N CYS A 384 -10.65 9.70 10.42
CA CYS A 384 -10.91 9.16 9.09
C CYS A 384 -10.56 7.67 9.02
N ASP A 385 -11.09 6.87 9.94
CA ASP A 385 -10.83 5.44 9.99
C ASP A 385 -11.94 4.64 9.34
N ASP A 386 -11.53 3.52 8.73
CA ASP A 386 -12.42 2.55 8.13
C ASP A 386 -11.94 1.13 8.50
N PRO A 387 -12.84 0.12 8.50
CA PRO A 387 -12.46 -1.25 8.75
C PRO A 387 -11.44 -1.75 7.72
N SER A 388 -10.36 -2.37 8.19
CA SER A 388 -9.33 -3.00 7.35
C SER A 388 -8.95 -4.37 7.86
N GLU A 389 -8.78 -5.31 6.94
CA GLU A 389 -8.18 -6.62 7.20
C GLU A 389 -6.65 -6.50 7.19
N GLU A 390 -6.10 -6.09 8.33
CA GLU A 390 -4.66 -5.96 8.53
C GLU A 390 -3.94 -7.31 8.33
N ARG A 391 -2.69 -7.24 7.84
CA ARG A 391 -1.98 -8.42 7.33
C ARG A 391 -0.48 -8.42 7.57
N ALA A 392 0.09 -9.62 7.51
CA ALA A 392 1.52 -9.86 7.49
C ALA A 392 1.94 -10.60 6.23
N TRP A 393 3.12 -10.29 5.69
CA TRP A 393 3.70 -10.95 4.52
C TRP A 393 5.06 -11.53 4.87
N SER A 394 5.24 -12.83 4.67
CA SER A 394 6.55 -13.47 4.88
C SER A 394 7.54 -12.95 3.83
N SER A 395 8.84 -12.93 4.16
CA SER A 395 9.83 -12.90 3.08
C SER A 395 9.64 -14.12 2.15
N PRO A 396 9.90 -13.98 0.84
CA PRO A 396 9.72 -15.09 -0.08
C PRO A 396 10.69 -16.25 0.17
N ILE A 397 10.26 -17.47 -0.16
CA ILE A 397 11.15 -18.61 -0.37
C ILE A 397 11.31 -18.78 -1.89
N TYR A 398 12.57 -18.81 -2.33
CA TYR A 398 12.94 -18.98 -3.73
C TYR A 398 13.30 -20.44 -3.99
N VAL A 399 12.55 -21.12 -4.86
CA VAL A 399 12.76 -22.53 -5.17
C VAL A 399 13.16 -22.65 -6.64
N ASN A 400 14.39 -23.09 -6.88
CA ASN A 400 14.88 -23.34 -8.23
C ASN A 400 14.60 -24.79 -8.63
N ILE A 401 14.26 -25.01 -9.89
CA ILE A 401 14.13 -26.36 -10.44
C ILE A 401 15.54 -26.93 -10.69
N GLU A 402 15.75 -28.21 -10.37
CA GLU A 402 17.00 -28.95 -10.65
C GLU A 402 17.01 -29.71 -11.98
#